data_AF-A0A316YHW6-F1
#
_entry.id   AF-A0A316YHW6-F1
#
_cell.length_a   1.000
_cell.length_b   1.000
_cell.length_c   1.000
_cell.angle_alpha   90.00
_cell.angle_beta   90.00
_cell.angle_gamma   90.00
#
_symmetry.space_group_name_H-M   'P 1'
#
loop_
_entity.id
_entity.type
_entity.pdbx_description
1 polymer ?
#
loop_
_entity_poly.entity_id
_entity_poly.type
_entity_poly.pdbx_seq_one_letter_code
_entity_poly.pdbx_strand_id
1 'polypeptide(L)'
;MDIPSRVGVEYVKKLLTPDARSIHLLAFGTALGSQVWVSFVGGPVQYANLPRQTFGVIQSKIFPYFFGLNGALSLLLVGTLAREFKVIREHPFDIFDSTVYQAFTLATCAVSHIVNGLVIGPASSKIMFDRHRQEREEGKDCKDESASDKMKTLNKEFASLHGISTSLNFVAMGGLIFHALVRRSFPGSCFSWMHPRLVAEISLVLAAAAAAIGITTSMSRKAIHP
;
A
#
# COMPACT_ATOMS: atom_id res chain seq x y z
N MET A 1 28.74 45.93 -5.24
CA MET A 1 28.38 44.62 -5.83
C MET A 1 27.03 44.26 -5.24
N ASP A 2 25.95 44.76 -5.85
CA ASP A 2 24.60 44.58 -5.34
C ASP A 2 24.12 43.18 -5.67
N ILE A 3 24.09 42.29 -4.69
CA ILE A 3 23.43 41.00 -4.79
C ILE A 3 21.93 41.32 -4.84
N PRO A 4 21.21 41.07 -5.94
CA PRO A 4 19.81 41.45 -6.03
C PRO A 4 18.99 40.59 -5.06
N SER A 5 18.61 41.17 -3.93
CA SER A 5 17.81 40.55 -2.86
C SER A 5 16.44 40.02 -3.35
N ARG A 6 16.00 40.46 -4.54
CA ARG A 6 14.79 39.98 -5.23
C ARG A 6 14.91 38.54 -5.75
N VAL A 7 16.12 38.06 -6.02
CA VAL A 7 16.33 36.73 -6.57
C VAL A 7 15.90 35.66 -5.55
N GLY A 8 16.25 35.84 -4.28
CA GLY A 8 15.84 34.92 -3.21
C GLY A 8 14.33 34.85 -3.00
N VAL A 9 13.65 36.00 -3.01
CA VAL A 9 12.19 36.07 -2.81
C VAL A 9 11.43 35.42 -3.96
N GLU A 10 11.87 35.59 -5.20
CA GLU A 10 11.23 34.94 -6.36
C GLU A 10 11.47 33.43 -6.37
N TYR A 11 12.65 32.94 -5.96
CA TYR A 11 12.87 31.50 -5.78
C TYR A 11 12.03 30.93 -4.64
N VAL A 12 11.93 31.64 -3.51
CA VAL A 12 11.08 31.24 -2.38
C VAL A 12 9.61 31.23 -2.81
N LYS A 13 9.13 32.23 -3.55
CA LYS A 13 7.77 32.22 -4.11
C LYS A 13 7.57 31.05 -5.07
N LYS A 14 8.51 30.80 -5.97
CA LYS A 14 8.43 29.69 -6.94
C LYS A 14 8.49 28.31 -6.26
N LEU A 15 9.18 28.21 -5.12
CA LEU A 15 9.22 27.04 -4.25
C LEU A 15 7.94 26.88 -3.43
N LEU A 16 7.32 27.99 -3.02
CA LEU A 16 6.09 28.03 -2.21
C LEU A 16 4.81 28.04 -3.05
N THR A 17 4.89 28.23 -4.37
CA THR A 17 3.77 28.04 -5.29
C THR A 17 3.73 26.57 -5.71
N PRO A 18 2.80 25.75 -5.19
CA PRO A 18 2.76 24.33 -5.52
C PRO A 18 2.41 24.16 -7.00
N ASP A 19 3.36 23.70 -7.79
CA ASP A 19 3.12 23.23 -9.15
C ASP A 19 2.61 21.77 -9.13
N ALA A 20 2.05 21.32 -10.25
CA ALA A 20 1.49 19.97 -10.34
C ALA A 20 2.53 18.87 -10.02
N ARG A 21 3.81 19.14 -10.32
CA ARG A 21 4.92 18.22 -10.03
C ARG A 21 5.25 18.16 -8.54
N SER A 22 5.29 19.29 -7.84
CA SER A 22 5.48 19.31 -6.37
C SER A 22 4.34 18.61 -5.65
N ILE A 23 3.10 18.85 -6.07
CA ILE A 23 1.92 18.14 -5.53
C ILE A 23 2.04 16.64 -5.79
N HIS A 24 2.42 16.24 -7.01
CA HIS A 24 2.61 14.84 -7.37
C HIS A 24 3.68 14.16 -6.49
N LEU A 25 4.84 14.80 -6.32
CA LEU A 25 5.93 14.28 -5.48
C LEU A 25 5.53 14.15 -4.01
N LEU A 26 4.85 15.15 -3.46
CA LEU A 26 4.36 15.10 -2.08
C LEU A 26 3.33 13.98 -1.91
N ALA A 27 2.35 13.89 -2.82
CA ALA A 27 1.35 12.84 -2.79
C ALA A 27 1.97 11.44 -2.90
N PHE A 28 2.95 11.29 -3.79
CA PHE A 28 3.67 10.05 -4.00
C PHE A 28 4.47 9.65 -2.75
N GLY A 29 5.26 10.58 -2.20
CA GLY A 29 6.06 10.37 -1.02
C GLY A 29 5.20 10.02 0.21
N THR A 30 4.08 10.71 0.41
CA THR A 30 3.13 10.39 1.49
C THR A 30 2.48 9.03 1.27
N ALA A 31 2.04 8.70 0.06
CA ALA A 31 1.40 7.42 -0.24
C ALA A 31 2.37 6.26 0.03
N LEU A 32 3.53 6.25 -0.63
CA LEU A 32 4.52 5.19 -0.47
C LEU A 32 5.06 5.12 0.96
N GLY A 33 5.38 6.27 1.55
CA GLY A 33 5.89 6.36 2.92
C GLY A 33 4.90 5.80 3.95
N SER A 34 3.61 6.13 3.81
CA SER A 34 2.57 5.62 4.70
C SER A 34 2.40 4.10 4.57
N GLN A 35 2.44 3.55 3.35
CA GLN A 35 2.33 2.11 3.13
C GLN A 35 3.52 1.35 3.72
N VAL A 36 4.74 1.83 3.48
CA VAL A 36 5.97 1.24 4.03
C VAL A 36 5.92 1.28 5.56
N TRP A 37 5.59 2.44 6.14
CA TRP A 37 5.51 2.60 7.58
C TRP A 37 4.48 1.65 8.20
N VAL A 38 3.24 1.63 7.72
CA VAL A 38 2.17 0.81 8.30
C VAL A 38 2.46 -0.69 8.14
N SER A 39 2.96 -1.11 6.98
CA SER A 39 3.12 -2.54 6.67
C SER A 39 4.34 -3.16 7.35
N PHE A 40 5.44 -2.42 7.48
CA PHE A 40 6.72 -2.96 7.96
C PHE A 40 7.14 -2.48 9.35
N VAL A 41 6.59 -1.37 9.83
CA VAL A 41 6.94 -0.83 11.15
C VAL A 41 5.73 -0.81 12.07
N GLY A 42 4.72 0.00 11.74
CA GLY A 42 3.55 0.23 12.58
C GLY A 42 2.78 -1.04 12.91
N GLY A 43 2.43 -1.85 11.91
CA GLY A 43 1.71 -3.10 12.07
C GLY A 43 2.51 -4.15 12.87
N PRO A 44 3.73 -4.53 12.44
CA PRO A 44 4.55 -5.50 13.14
C PRO A 44 4.87 -5.11 14.60
N VAL A 45 5.23 -3.85 14.84
CA VAL A 45 5.52 -3.36 16.22
C VAL A 45 4.27 -3.46 17.09
N GLN A 46 3.10 -3.04 16.59
CA GLN A 46 1.86 -3.16 17.35
C GLN A 46 1.47 -4.62 17.61
N TYR A 47 1.61 -5.50 16.61
CA TYR A 47 1.30 -6.91 16.76
C TYR A 47 2.20 -7.61 17.78
N ALA A 48 3.48 -7.24 17.84
CA ALA A 48 4.44 -7.83 18.77
C ALA A 48 4.26 -7.36 20.22
N ASN A 49 3.71 -6.16 20.44
CA ASN A 49 3.70 -5.51 21.76
C ASN A 49 2.31 -5.33 22.37
N LEU A 50 1.22 -5.63 21.65
CA LEU A 50 -0.15 -5.47 22.14
C LEU A 50 -0.87 -6.82 22.28
N PRO A 51 -1.77 -6.97 23.27
CA PRO A 51 -2.72 -8.07 23.27
C PRO A 51 -3.51 -8.11 21.95
N ARG A 52 -3.74 -9.30 21.40
CA ARG A 52 -4.35 -9.48 20.07
C ARG A 52 -5.69 -8.77 19.90
N GLN A 53 -6.53 -8.74 20.94
CA GLN A 53 -7.80 -8.03 20.90
C GLN A 53 -7.60 -6.51 20.80
N THR A 54 -6.68 -5.96 21.59
CA THR A 54 -6.32 -4.54 21.56
C THR A 54 -5.73 -4.14 20.22
N PHE A 55 -4.82 -4.96 19.68
CA PHE A 55 -4.28 -4.80 18.32
C PHE A 55 -5.41 -4.73 17.30
N GLY A 56 -6.31 -5.71 17.29
CA GLY A 56 -7.44 -5.75 16.37
C GLY A 56 -8.33 -4.49 16.44
N VAL A 57 -8.67 -4.05 17.66
CA VAL A 57 -9.45 -2.83 17.88
C VAL A 57 -8.75 -1.61 17.28
N ILE A 58 -7.46 -1.42 17.56
CA ILE A 58 -6.68 -0.28 17.04
C ILE A 58 -6.62 -0.34 15.52
N GLN A 59 -6.32 -1.50 14.93
CA GLN A 59 -6.27 -1.67 13.48
C GLN A 59 -7.61 -1.36 12.81
N SER A 60 -8.74 -1.77 13.40
CA SER A 60 -10.09 -1.45 12.90
C SER A 60 -10.38 0.05 12.83
N LYS A 61 -9.69 0.86 13.65
CA LYS A 61 -9.79 2.32 13.64
C LYS A 61 -8.79 2.99 12.70
N ILE A 62 -7.59 2.43 12.55
CA ILE A 62 -6.54 2.97 11.67
C ILE A 62 -6.86 2.71 10.20
N PHE A 63 -7.26 1.48 9.85
CA PHE A 63 -7.34 1.06 8.45
C PHE A 63 -8.29 1.85 7.56
N PRO A 64 -9.48 2.31 8.00
CA PRO A 64 -10.33 3.16 7.18
C PRO A 64 -9.64 4.45 6.73
N TYR A 65 -8.88 5.10 7.62
CA TYR A 65 -8.12 6.31 7.29
C TYR A 65 -6.92 5.99 6.41
N PHE A 66 -6.20 4.91 6.70
CA PHE A 66 -5.05 4.48 5.91
C PHE A 66 -5.44 4.18 4.46
N PHE A 67 -6.48 3.38 4.24
CA PHE A 67 -6.98 3.05 2.90
C PHE A 67 -7.61 4.26 2.20
N GLY A 68 -8.38 5.08 2.93
CA GLY A 68 -8.96 6.31 2.39
C GLY A 68 -7.88 7.30 1.92
N LEU A 69 -6.86 7.53 2.75
CA LEU A 69 -5.72 8.39 2.42
C LEU A 69 -4.99 7.87 1.17
N ASN A 70 -4.62 6.59 1.15
CA ASN A 70 -3.87 6.03 0.02
C ASN A 70 -4.69 5.96 -1.27
N GLY A 71 -5.99 5.71 -1.18
CA GLY A 71 -6.91 5.79 -2.32
C GLY A 71 -6.97 7.21 -2.89
N ALA A 72 -7.17 8.21 -2.03
CA ALA A 72 -7.23 9.62 -2.43
C ALA A 72 -5.90 10.11 -3.03
N LEU A 73 -4.77 9.77 -2.40
CA LEU A 73 -3.45 10.12 -2.92
C LEU A 73 -3.18 9.44 -4.27
N SER A 74 -3.56 8.18 -4.45
CA SER A 74 -3.39 7.48 -5.72
C SER A 74 -4.24 8.12 -6.83
N LEU A 75 -5.48 8.55 -6.55
CA LEU A 75 -6.29 9.32 -7.49
C LEU A 75 -5.66 10.68 -7.82
N LEU A 76 -5.09 11.36 -6.82
CA LEU A 76 -4.37 12.62 -7.02
C LEU A 76 -3.15 12.43 -7.93
N LEU A 77 -2.42 11.31 -7.81
CA LEU A 77 -1.32 10.97 -8.69
C LEU A 77 -1.76 10.77 -10.14
N VAL A 78 -2.88 10.07 -10.37
CA VAL A 78 -3.50 9.95 -11.71
C VAL A 78 -3.88 11.33 -12.27
N GLY A 79 -4.54 12.16 -11.46
CA GLY A 79 -5.00 13.49 -11.88
C GLY A 79 -3.85 14.44 -12.25
N THR A 80 -2.78 14.42 -11.46
CA THR A 80 -1.57 15.23 -11.72
C THR A 80 -0.82 14.75 -12.97
N LEU A 81 -0.75 13.44 -13.22
CA LEU A 81 -0.24 12.89 -14.48
C LEU A 81 -1.08 13.32 -15.69
N ALA A 82 -2.41 13.20 -15.62
CA ALA A 82 -3.31 13.59 -16.69
C ALA A 82 -3.27 15.09 -17.01
N ARG A 83 -2.99 15.92 -15.99
CA ARG A 83 -2.73 17.36 -16.12
C ARG A 83 -1.47 17.63 -16.93
N GLU A 84 -0.36 16.97 -16.59
CA GLU A 84 0.95 17.19 -17.21
C GLU A 84 1.02 16.63 -18.63
N PHE A 85 0.52 15.40 -18.85
CA PHE A 85 0.71 14.67 -20.10
C PHE A 85 -0.59 14.57 -20.89
N LYS A 86 -0.64 15.26 -22.04
CA LYS A 86 -1.79 15.24 -22.95
C LYS A 86 -2.17 13.85 -23.44
N VAL A 87 -1.20 12.94 -23.61
CA VAL A 87 -1.43 11.57 -24.10
C VAL A 87 -2.44 10.81 -23.23
N ILE A 88 -2.49 11.05 -21.92
CA ILE A 88 -3.49 10.43 -21.03
C ILE A 88 -4.90 10.91 -21.37
N ARG A 89 -5.07 12.15 -21.82
CA ARG A 89 -6.38 12.74 -22.14
C ARG A 89 -6.83 12.45 -23.57
N GLU A 90 -5.88 12.40 -24.51
CA GLU A 90 -6.16 12.21 -25.94
C GLU A 90 -6.19 10.74 -26.34
N HIS A 91 -5.36 9.91 -25.71
CA HIS A 91 -5.24 8.47 -25.97
C HIS A 91 -5.24 7.65 -24.66
N PRO A 92 -6.31 7.73 -23.84
CA PRO A 92 -6.37 7.13 -22.50
C PRO A 92 -6.22 5.61 -22.46
N PHE A 93 -6.34 4.93 -23.60
CA PHE A 93 -6.26 3.47 -23.72
C PHE A 93 -5.05 2.99 -24.52
N ASP A 94 -4.12 3.88 -24.89
CA ASP A 94 -2.85 3.46 -25.50
C ASP A 94 -1.92 2.88 -24.43
N ILE A 95 -2.17 1.63 -24.04
CA ILE A 95 -1.43 0.92 -22.99
C ILE A 95 0.03 0.63 -23.36
N PHE A 96 0.44 0.89 -24.61
CA PHE A 96 1.83 0.80 -25.03
C PHE A 96 2.61 2.09 -24.77
N ASP A 97 1.91 3.22 -24.58
CA ASP A 97 2.54 4.43 -24.07
C ASP A 97 2.84 4.29 -22.57
N SER A 98 4.10 4.51 -22.22
CA SER A 98 4.59 4.37 -20.85
C SER A 98 3.83 5.24 -19.85
N THR A 99 3.35 6.41 -20.26
CA THR A 99 2.67 7.36 -19.38
C THR A 99 1.23 6.93 -19.13
N VAL A 100 0.56 6.40 -20.15
CA VAL A 100 -0.78 5.81 -20.03
C VAL A 100 -0.73 4.56 -19.15
N TYR A 101 0.24 3.66 -19.38
CA TYR A 101 0.43 2.48 -18.53
C TYR A 101 0.72 2.83 -17.05
N GLN A 102 1.47 3.91 -16.80
CA GLN A 102 1.67 4.44 -15.45
C GLN A 102 0.38 4.95 -14.80
N ALA A 103 -0.48 5.65 -15.56
CA ALA A 103 -1.78 6.08 -15.08
C ALA A 103 -2.68 4.88 -14.71
N PHE A 104 -2.68 3.80 -15.51
CA PHE A 104 -3.38 2.56 -15.17
C PHE A 104 -2.83 1.89 -13.92
N THR A 105 -1.51 1.90 -13.73
CA THR A 105 -0.87 1.36 -12.52
C THR A 105 -1.37 2.09 -11.27
N LEU A 106 -1.36 3.43 -11.30
CA LEU A 106 -1.83 4.26 -10.18
C LEU A 106 -3.34 4.17 -9.97
N ALA A 107 -4.12 4.05 -11.04
CA ALA A 107 -5.56 3.79 -10.94
C ALA A 107 -5.83 2.43 -10.28
N THR A 108 -5.05 1.40 -10.60
CA THR A 108 -5.14 0.09 -9.94
C THR A 108 -4.81 0.19 -8.45
N CYS A 109 -3.82 1.01 -8.07
CA CYS A 109 -3.52 1.30 -6.67
C CYS A 109 -4.70 1.97 -5.96
N ALA A 110 -5.32 2.98 -6.60
CA ALA A 110 -6.49 3.66 -6.06
C ALA A 110 -7.66 2.71 -5.85
N VAL A 111 -8.00 1.90 -6.86
CA VAL A 111 -9.07 0.90 -6.78
C VAL A 111 -8.79 -0.11 -5.68
N SER A 112 -7.56 -0.63 -5.58
CA SER A 112 -7.16 -1.59 -4.54
C SER A 112 -7.40 -1.03 -3.14
N HIS A 113 -7.00 0.23 -2.90
CA HIS A 113 -7.21 0.90 -1.62
C HIS A 113 -8.68 1.21 -1.34
N ILE A 114 -9.45 1.65 -2.34
CA ILE A 114 -10.88 1.93 -2.19
C ILE A 114 -11.66 0.65 -1.88
N VAL A 115 -11.40 -0.43 -2.61
CA VAL A 115 -12.01 -1.74 -2.37
C VAL A 115 -11.64 -2.26 -0.98
N ASN A 116 -10.38 -2.10 -0.56
CA ASN A 116 -9.94 -2.42 0.78
C ASN A 116 -10.68 -1.61 1.85
N GLY A 117 -10.78 -0.29 1.67
CA GLY A 117 -11.37 0.61 2.65
C GLY A 117 -12.89 0.44 2.78
N LEU A 118 -13.59 0.21 1.67
CA LEU A 118 -15.06 0.22 1.64
C LEU A 118 -15.69 -1.18 1.72
N VAL A 119 -14.98 -2.23 1.30
CA VAL A 119 -15.56 -3.58 1.21
C VAL A 119 -14.83 -4.55 2.14
N ILE A 120 -13.52 -4.74 1.92
CA ILE A 120 -12.78 -5.82 2.59
C ILE A 120 -12.51 -5.49 4.06
N GLY A 121 -12.11 -4.25 4.36
CA GLY A 121 -11.78 -3.77 5.70
C GLY A 121 -12.96 -3.83 6.68
N PRO A 122 -14.16 -3.31 6.33
CA PRO A 122 -15.35 -3.43 7.15
C PRO A 122 -15.77 -4.89 7.38
N ALA A 123 -15.72 -5.73 6.34
CA ALA A 123 -16.01 -7.16 6.46
C ALA A 123 -15.04 -7.87 7.40
N SER A 124 -13.72 -7.63 7.25
CA SER A 124 -12.69 -8.21 8.10
C SER A 124 -12.84 -7.76 9.56
N SER A 125 -13.14 -6.48 9.79
CA SER A 125 -13.38 -5.92 11.13
C SER A 125 -14.59 -6.56 11.81
N LYS A 126 -15.67 -6.81 11.06
CA LYS A 126 -16.85 -7.51 11.58
C LYS A 126 -16.49 -8.90 12.09
N ILE A 127 -15.81 -9.72 11.26
CA ILE A 127 -15.40 -11.07 11.64
C ILE A 127 -14.42 -11.03 12.83
N MET A 128 -13.52 -10.06 12.88
CA MET A 128 -12.63 -9.86 14.02
C MET A 128 -13.40 -9.62 15.33
N PHE A 129 -14.42 -8.76 15.32
CA PHE A 129 -15.27 -8.54 16.50
C PHE A 129 -16.11 -9.77 16.87
N ASP A 130 -16.59 -10.52 15.88
CA ASP A 130 -17.29 -11.78 16.11
C ASP A 130 -16.38 -12.83 16.77
N ARG A 131 -15.10 -12.90 16.36
CA ARG A 131 -14.08 -13.73 17.03
C ARG A 131 -13.85 -13.30 18.47
N HIS A 132 -13.70 -12.01 18.72
CA HIS A 132 -13.55 -11.49 20.10
C HIS A 132 -14.76 -11.79 20.97
N ARG A 133 -15.98 -11.76 20.41
CA ARG A 133 -17.19 -12.16 21.13
C ARG A 133 -17.16 -13.65 21.44
N GLN A 134 -16.83 -14.49 20.46
CA GLN A 134 -16.77 -15.94 20.65
C GLN A 134 -15.72 -16.32 21.70
N GLU A 135 -14.54 -15.69 21.72
CA GLU A 135 -13.51 -15.91 22.76
C GLU A 135 -14.04 -15.65 24.18
N ARG A 136 -14.89 -14.64 24.35
CA ARG A 136 -15.53 -14.33 25.63
C ARG A 136 -16.63 -15.33 26.00
N GLU A 137 -17.38 -15.82 25.01
CA GLU A 137 -18.45 -16.79 25.21
C GLU A 137 -17.90 -18.16 25.63
N GLU A 138 -16.82 -18.62 25.01
CA GLU A 138 -16.26 -19.95 25.27
C GLU A 138 -15.10 -19.94 26.28
N GLY A 139 -14.57 -18.77 26.64
CA GLY A 139 -13.46 -18.62 27.57
C GLY A 139 -12.12 -19.15 27.06
N LYS A 140 -11.99 -19.36 25.75
CA LYS A 140 -10.79 -19.89 25.09
C LYS A 140 -10.22 -18.89 24.08
N ASP A 141 -8.91 -18.95 23.86
CA ASP A 141 -8.29 -18.17 22.79
C ASP A 141 -8.66 -18.76 21.43
N CYS A 142 -8.76 -17.91 20.40
CA CYS A 142 -9.06 -18.35 19.05
C CYS A 142 -8.05 -19.36 18.46
N LYS A 143 -6.83 -19.46 19.02
CA LYS A 143 -5.80 -20.39 18.57
C LYS A 143 -5.82 -21.72 19.34
N ASP A 144 -6.72 -21.89 20.30
CA ASP A 144 -6.84 -23.13 21.08
C ASP A 144 -7.32 -24.29 20.19
N GLU A 145 -6.67 -25.45 20.29
CA GLU A 145 -7.04 -26.64 19.50
C GLU A 145 -8.44 -27.16 19.85
N SER A 146 -8.84 -26.97 21.11
CA SER A 146 -10.15 -27.31 21.66
C SER A 146 -11.21 -26.23 21.42
N ALA A 147 -10.90 -25.20 20.62
CA ALA A 147 -11.85 -24.18 20.22
C ALA A 147 -13.02 -24.78 19.43
N SER A 148 -14.19 -24.14 19.56
CA SER A 148 -15.43 -24.59 18.91
C SER A 148 -15.33 -24.56 17.38
N ASP A 149 -16.20 -25.33 16.71
CA ASP A 149 -16.30 -25.31 15.25
C ASP A 149 -16.70 -23.93 14.72
N LYS A 150 -17.50 -23.19 15.51
CA LYS A 150 -17.84 -21.78 15.24
C LYS A 150 -16.59 -20.90 15.25
N MET A 151 -15.72 -21.03 16.25
CA MET A 151 -14.45 -20.29 16.30
C MET A 151 -13.55 -20.64 15.10
N LYS A 152 -13.43 -21.93 14.76
CA LYS A 152 -12.63 -22.39 13.61
C LYS A 152 -13.12 -21.81 12.29
N THR A 153 -14.45 -21.72 12.11
CA THR A 153 -15.07 -21.09 10.94
C THR A 153 -14.73 -19.60 10.86
N LEU A 154 -14.91 -18.87 11.97
CA LEU A 154 -14.58 -17.45 12.03
C LEU A 154 -13.08 -17.18 11.80
N ASN A 155 -12.19 -18.05 12.28
CA ASN A 155 -10.76 -17.95 12.01
C ASN A 155 -10.44 -18.10 10.52
N LYS A 156 -11.08 -19.04 9.84
CA LYS A 156 -10.89 -19.26 8.40
C LYS A 156 -11.38 -18.06 7.58
N GLU A 157 -12.56 -17.54 7.90
CA GLU A 157 -13.12 -16.34 7.26
C GLU A 157 -12.22 -15.12 7.49
N PHE A 158 -11.77 -14.91 8.72
CA PHE A 158 -10.85 -13.82 9.03
C PHE A 158 -9.54 -13.95 8.27
N ALA A 159 -8.94 -15.15 8.26
CA ALA A 159 -7.68 -15.40 7.55
C ALA A 159 -7.82 -15.14 6.04
N SER A 160 -8.95 -15.53 5.44
CA SER A 160 -9.24 -15.27 4.03
C SER A 160 -9.36 -13.77 3.74
N LEU A 161 -10.21 -13.05 4.49
CA LEU A 161 -10.40 -11.61 4.28
C LEU A 161 -9.13 -10.80 4.57
N HIS A 162 -8.40 -11.17 5.63
CA HIS A 162 -7.12 -10.54 5.95
C HIS A 162 -6.08 -10.79 4.86
N GLY A 163 -6.01 -12.02 4.32
CA GLY A 163 -5.14 -12.37 3.21
C GLY A 163 -5.45 -11.53 1.96
N ILE A 164 -6.72 -11.46 1.57
CA ILE A 164 -7.16 -10.64 0.42
C ILE A 164 -6.79 -9.16 0.64
N SER A 165 -7.06 -8.62 1.82
CA SER A 165 -6.78 -7.23 2.11
C SER A 165 -5.28 -6.91 2.05
N THR A 166 -4.47 -7.81 2.61
CA THR A 166 -3.02 -7.74 2.58
C THR A 166 -2.49 -7.80 1.15
N SER A 167 -3.00 -8.70 0.32
CA SER A 167 -2.62 -8.80 -1.10
C SER A 167 -2.94 -7.53 -1.87
N LEU A 168 -4.15 -6.97 -1.73
CA LEU A 168 -4.52 -5.70 -2.36
C LEU A 168 -3.58 -4.56 -1.95
N ASN A 169 -3.20 -4.51 -0.67
CA ASN A 169 -2.26 -3.51 -0.17
C ASN A 169 -0.85 -3.69 -0.78
N PHE A 170 -0.32 -4.92 -0.84
CA PHE A 170 0.99 -5.19 -1.43
C PHE A 170 1.02 -4.97 -2.95
N VAL A 171 -0.08 -5.26 -3.66
CA VAL A 171 -0.22 -4.93 -5.09
C VAL A 171 -0.16 -3.42 -5.29
N ALA A 172 -0.88 -2.64 -4.47
CA ALA A 172 -0.84 -1.18 -4.55
C ALA A 172 0.55 -0.62 -4.19
N MET A 173 1.20 -1.15 -3.16
CA MET A 173 2.57 -0.75 -2.81
C MET A 173 3.57 -1.07 -3.93
N GLY A 174 3.46 -2.27 -4.52
CA GLY A 174 4.26 -2.67 -5.67
C GLY A 174 4.03 -1.77 -6.88
N GLY A 175 2.78 -1.36 -7.13
CA GLY A 175 2.43 -0.39 -8.17
C GLY A 175 3.05 0.99 -7.94
N LEU A 176 3.06 1.50 -6.70
CA LEU A 176 3.74 2.75 -6.37
C LEU A 176 5.27 2.65 -6.55
N ILE A 177 5.89 1.55 -6.12
CA ILE A 177 7.32 1.31 -6.32
C ILE A 177 7.63 1.25 -7.82
N PHE A 178 6.83 0.50 -8.58
CA PHE A 178 6.96 0.43 -10.02
C PHE A 178 6.82 1.81 -10.68
N HIS A 179 5.86 2.62 -10.23
CA HIS A 179 5.70 4.00 -10.68
C HIS A 179 6.96 4.84 -10.45
N ALA A 180 7.60 4.68 -9.29
CA ALA A 180 8.84 5.37 -8.96
C ALA A 180 10.01 5.00 -9.89
N LEU A 181 10.09 3.73 -10.28
CA LEU A 181 11.23 3.17 -11.03
C LEU A 181 11.18 3.50 -12.53
N VAL A 182 10.02 3.86 -13.08
CA VAL A 182 9.90 4.16 -14.50
C VAL A 182 10.38 5.59 -14.79
N ARG A 183 11.42 5.70 -15.63
CA ARG A 183 12.15 6.93 -15.99
C ARG A 183 11.27 8.14 -16.34
N ARG A 184 10.10 7.91 -16.93
CA ARG A 184 9.17 8.97 -17.36
C ARG A 184 8.32 9.54 -16.24
N SER A 185 8.22 8.87 -15.10
CA SER A 185 7.46 9.36 -13.93
C SER A 185 8.07 10.63 -13.33
N PHE A 186 9.40 10.80 -13.43
CA PHE A 186 10.10 11.98 -12.92
C PHE A 186 11.18 12.51 -13.88
N PRO A 187 10.80 13.15 -15.00
CA PRO A 187 11.76 13.73 -15.93
C PRO A 187 12.56 14.85 -15.25
N GLY A 188 13.89 14.71 -15.19
CA GLY A 188 14.79 15.72 -14.63
C GLY A 188 14.99 15.70 -13.10
N SER A 189 14.49 14.68 -12.40
CA SER A 189 14.79 14.47 -10.98
C SER A 189 16.15 13.78 -10.76
N CYS A 190 16.72 13.90 -9.56
CA CYS A 190 17.96 13.22 -9.13
C CYS A 190 17.90 11.68 -9.32
N PHE A 191 16.70 11.10 -9.41
CA PHE A 191 16.46 9.68 -9.66
C PHE A 191 16.61 9.24 -11.13
N SER A 192 16.90 10.16 -12.05
CA SER A 192 17.07 9.86 -13.49
C SER A 192 18.23 8.89 -13.80
N TRP A 193 19.10 8.59 -12.83
CA TRP A 193 20.27 7.71 -12.95
C TRP A 193 20.02 6.21 -12.72
N MET A 194 18.80 5.79 -12.34
CA MET A 194 18.51 4.35 -12.18
C MET A 194 18.44 3.68 -13.56
N HIS A 195 19.57 3.13 -13.99
CA HIS A 195 19.79 2.41 -15.25
C HIS A 195 18.77 1.26 -15.40
N PRO A 196 18.28 0.92 -16.61
CA PRO A 196 17.27 -0.14 -16.82
C PRO A 196 17.66 -1.52 -16.27
N ARG A 197 18.95 -1.77 -16.05
CA ARG A 197 19.45 -2.98 -15.36
C ARG A 197 19.05 -3.03 -13.88
N LEU A 198 19.05 -1.90 -13.17
CA LEU A 198 18.66 -1.84 -11.76
C LEU A 198 17.15 -2.08 -11.58
N VAL A 199 16.32 -1.61 -12.52
CA VAL A 199 14.88 -1.89 -12.53
C VAL A 199 14.60 -3.37 -12.79
N ALA A 200 15.36 -3.99 -13.71
CA ALA A 200 15.28 -5.42 -13.96
C ALA A 200 15.72 -6.24 -12.73
N GLU A 201 16.80 -5.84 -12.05
CA GLU A 201 17.27 -6.51 -10.83
C GLU A 201 16.31 -6.32 -9.66
N ILE A 202 15.74 -5.13 -9.44
CA ILE A 202 14.72 -4.92 -8.41
C ILE A 202 13.44 -5.70 -8.72
N SER A 203 13.03 -5.78 -9.98
CA SER A 203 11.88 -6.61 -10.39
C SER A 203 12.16 -8.10 -10.15
N LEU A 204 13.40 -8.55 -10.39
CA LEU A 204 13.86 -9.90 -10.06
C LEU A 204 13.85 -10.15 -8.55
N VAL A 205 14.29 -9.18 -7.75
CA VAL A 205 14.32 -9.26 -6.29
C VAL A 205 12.91 -9.25 -5.70
N LEU A 206 11.98 -8.46 -6.24
CA LEU A 206 10.58 -8.45 -5.83
C LEU A 206 9.86 -9.74 -6.25
N ALA A 207 10.15 -10.28 -7.44
CA ALA A 207 9.66 -11.58 -7.87
C ALA A 207 10.23 -12.72 -6.99
N ALA A 208 11.51 -12.65 -6.63
CA ALA A 208 12.17 -13.60 -5.73
C ALA A 208 11.62 -13.49 -4.30
N ALA A 209 11.33 -12.28 -3.80
CA ALA A 209 10.71 -12.06 -2.50
C ALA A 209 9.26 -12.59 -2.48
N ALA A 210 8.48 -12.37 -3.54
CA ALA A 210 7.15 -12.95 -3.69
C ALA A 210 7.19 -14.49 -3.75
N ALA A 211 8.19 -15.07 -4.43
CA ALA A 211 8.42 -16.51 -4.46
C ALA A 211 8.86 -17.06 -3.08
N ALA A 212 9.71 -16.34 -2.35
CA ALA A 212 10.16 -16.73 -1.01
C ALA A 212 8.99 -16.73 0.00
N ILE A 213 8.09 -15.75 -0.09
CA ILE A 213 6.86 -15.71 0.72
C ILE A 213 5.95 -16.91 0.38
N GLY A 214 5.85 -17.29 -0.90
CA GLY A 214 5.09 -18.48 -1.33
C GLY A 214 5.72 -19.83 -0.95
N ILE A 215 7.05 -19.93 -0.90
CA ILE A 215 7.77 -21.15 -0.47
C ILE A 215 7.69 -21.34 1.04
N THR A 216 7.68 -20.24 1.81
CA THR A 216 7.57 -20.31 3.28
C THR A 216 6.20 -20.88 3.72
N THR A 217 5.15 -20.69 2.93
CA THR A 217 3.84 -21.34 3.16
C THR A 217 3.79 -22.83 2.81
N SER A 218 4.78 -23.35 2.07
CA SER A 218 4.83 -24.78 1.66
C SER A 218 5.70 -25.65 2.58
N MET A 219 6.53 -25.08 3.46
CA MET A 219 7.51 -25.85 4.26
C MET A 219 7.22 -25.92 5.77
N SER A 220 6.01 -25.60 6.23
CA SER A 220 5.64 -25.71 7.66
C SER A 220 4.49 -26.70 7.93
N ARG A 221 4.57 -27.90 7.34
CA ARG A 221 3.84 -29.10 7.82
C ARG A 221 4.67 -30.35 7.56
N LYS A 222 5.65 -30.61 8.43
CA LYS A 222 6.18 -31.95 8.76
C LYS A 222 7.29 -31.80 9.81
N ALA A 223 6.90 -31.77 11.06
CA ALA A 223 7.63 -32.33 12.21
C ALA A 223 6.81 -32.03 13.46
N ILE A 224 6.88 -32.94 14.45
CA ILE A 224 6.27 -32.90 15.79
C ILE A 224 4.83 -33.49 15.75
N HIS A 225 4.47 -34.67 16.27
CA HIS A 225 4.94 -35.56 17.37
C HIS A 225 4.33 -36.98 17.17
N PRO A 226 4.55 -37.99 18.06
CA PRO A 226 5.39 -38.03 19.27
C PRO A 226 6.75 -38.69 19.06
#